data_AF-A0A067TLH8-F1
#
_entry.id   AF-A0A067TLH8-F1
#
_cell.length_a   1.000
_cell.length_b   1.000
_cell.length_c   1.000
_cell.angle_alpha   90.00
_cell.angle_beta   90.00
_cell.angle_gamma   90.00
#
_symmetry.space_group_name_H-M   'P 1'
#
loop_
_entity.id
_entity.type
_entity.pdbx_description
1 polymer ?
#
loop_
_entity_poly.entity_id
_entity_poly.type
_entity_poly.pdbx_seq_one_letter_code
_entity_poly.pdbx_strand_id
1 'polypeptide(L)'
;MAPVEGRRWKVITRSMNGKAQKNKPPPTGNIPWSQPTKGSKKVKSTKPKRGKAGIEDAPIGENTKGLPVLPDELLLEIMSWYPVPQADLVSAEITDYRALAQNASEHAARRDTLVALSQTCSSLKRFFRPYIWSRIEVCSGMRVGDTMFGMRSNPAKYLPTGTTNRMFNAELVRQLEIVTVRDPSLAEYVKIINAEVKDYSTPTVLAELARCIALFPNLQLVRLTISSSTRTLDNMTALVSKSFAPYSYPQIDHVVVSKSAFSFLRSCPSVRSVNVMDRRWSGEFGKHLEGICPQLENLTIDMVAMYTEETLQVFPNLCTLTLVFDYFIHSLFVSKFMLLGALKNLKAIKLVTDYSLRDTDRSRALDFAVQHLLKLQVEDKEEKEASLTYMSMEGLGFGYSANRNHTTERIRLPVPKHG
;
A
#
# COMPACT_ATOMS: atom_id res chain seq x y z
N MET A 1 -43.83 -5.19 -12.89
CA MET A 1 -42.43 -5.43 -13.33
C MET A 1 -41.95 -6.68 -12.62
N ALA A 2 -41.66 -7.74 -13.38
CA ALA A 2 -41.28 -9.06 -12.86
C ALA A 2 -39.78 -9.11 -12.47
N PRO A 3 -39.37 -9.96 -11.51
CA PRO A 3 -37.97 -10.06 -11.11
C PRO A 3 -37.19 -10.93 -12.11
N VAL A 4 -36.02 -10.44 -12.51
CA VAL A 4 -35.08 -11.13 -13.41
C VAL A 4 -34.23 -12.09 -12.59
N GLU A 5 -34.36 -13.39 -12.88
CA GLU A 5 -33.58 -14.48 -12.27
C GLU A 5 -32.08 -14.35 -12.58
N GLY A 6 -31.27 -14.40 -11.51
CA GLY A 6 -29.82 -14.35 -11.56
C GLY A 6 -29.21 -15.63 -12.14
N ARG A 7 -28.49 -15.50 -13.26
CA ARG A 7 -27.69 -16.58 -13.83
C ARG A 7 -26.46 -16.86 -12.96
N ARG A 8 -26.38 -18.08 -12.44
CA ARG A 8 -25.19 -18.66 -11.81
C ARG A 8 -24.06 -18.80 -12.84
N TRP A 9 -22.95 -18.09 -12.64
CA TRP A 9 -21.73 -18.26 -13.44
C TRP A 9 -20.98 -19.50 -12.94
N LYS A 10 -20.84 -20.52 -13.79
CA LYS A 10 -19.94 -21.66 -13.56
C LYS A 10 -18.52 -21.24 -13.94
N VAL A 11 -17.63 -21.18 -12.95
CA VAL A 11 -16.20 -20.94 -13.15
C VAL A 11 -15.55 -22.24 -13.64
N ILE A 12 -15.07 -22.23 -14.89
CA ILE A 12 -14.28 -23.32 -15.48
C ILE A 12 -12.80 -22.95 -15.35
N THR A 13 -12.06 -23.67 -14.51
CA THR A 13 -10.60 -23.56 -14.41
C THR A 13 -9.94 -24.42 -15.49
N ARG A 14 -9.36 -23.80 -16.52
CA ARG A 14 -8.50 -24.50 -17.49
C ARG A 14 -7.04 -24.42 -17.06
N SER A 15 -6.48 -25.58 -16.71
CA SER A 15 -5.05 -25.81 -16.49
C SER A 15 -4.28 -25.66 -17.82
N MET A 16 -3.38 -24.68 -17.92
CA MET A 16 -2.48 -24.53 -19.06
C MET A 16 -1.17 -25.29 -18.83
N ASN A 17 -0.97 -26.37 -19.59
CA ASN A 17 0.29 -27.07 -19.71
C ASN A 17 0.94 -26.66 -21.06
N GLY A 18 1.93 -25.76 -21.01
CA GLY A 18 2.65 -25.30 -22.20
C GLY A 18 3.81 -26.23 -22.56
N LYS A 19 3.69 -26.95 -23.70
CA LYS A 19 4.79 -27.70 -24.31
C LYS A 19 5.67 -26.75 -25.15
N ALA A 20 6.98 -26.79 -24.92
CA ALA A 20 7.98 -26.06 -25.71
C ALA A 20 8.24 -26.77 -27.05
N GLN A 21 8.14 -26.03 -28.17
CA GLN A 21 8.57 -26.47 -29.49
C GLN A 21 10.04 -26.12 -29.74
N LYS A 22 10.84 -27.13 -30.06
CA LYS A 22 12.21 -27.03 -30.58
C LYS A 22 12.16 -26.82 -32.09
N ASN A 23 12.87 -25.81 -32.60
CA ASN A 23 13.29 -25.74 -34.00
C ASN A 23 14.82 -25.50 -34.10
N LYS A 24 15.43 -26.18 -35.07
CA LYS A 24 16.82 -26.17 -35.60
C LYS A 24 16.68 -26.52 -37.10
N PRO A 25 17.68 -26.40 -38.03
CA PRO A 25 19.09 -25.88 -38.01
C PRO A 25 19.46 -25.08 -39.33
N PRO A 26 20.67 -25.15 -39.98
CA PRO A 26 22.11 -24.84 -39.70
C PRO A 26 22.77 -23.90 -40.79
N PRO A 27 24.10 -23.91 -41.14
CA PRO A 27 25.41 -24.11 -40.43
C PRO A 27 26.32 -22.83 -40.59
N THR A 28 27.55 -22.66 -40.08
CA THR A 28 28.84 -23.38 -40.24
C THR A 28 29.89 -22.74 -39.30
N GLY A 29 30.88 -23.50 -38.83
CA GLY A 29 32.07 -22.93 -38.18
C GLY A 29 32.81 -23.91 -37.27
N ASN A 30 33.84 -24.56 -37.82
CA ASN A 30 34.69 -25.55 -37.15
C ASN A 30 35.66 -24.90 -36.16
N ILE A 31 35.69 -25.36 -34.90
CA ILE A 31 36.83 -25.20 -33.99
C ILE A 31 36.99 -26.51 -33.19
N PRO A 32 38.18 -27.14 -33.15
CA PRO A 32 38.41 -28.36 -32.39
C PRO A 32 38.77 -28.03 -30.93
N TRP A 33 38.02 -28.60 -29.98
CA TRP A 33 38.38 -28.61 -28.56
C TRP A 33 38.43 -30.04 -28.04
N SER A 34 39.53 -30.32 -27.36
CA SER A 34 39.94 -31.56 -26.74
C SER A 34 39.00 -32.00 -25.61
N GLN A 35 38.72 -33.31 -25.55
CA GLN A 35 37.99 -33.95 -24.46
C GLN A 35 38.91 -34.27 -23.28
N PRO A 36 38.41 -34.11 -22.04
CA PRO A 36 38.76 -34.99 -20.94
C PRO A 36 37.55 -35.85 -20.58
N THR A 37 37.70 -37.16 -20.78
CA THR A 37 36.83 -38.21 -20.26
C THR A 37 36.90 -38.25 -18.73
N LYS A 38 35.80 -37.92 -18.04
CA LYS A 38 35.60 -38.26 -16.62
C LYS A 38 34.43 -39.23 -16.50
N GLY A 39 34.78 -40.51 -16.35
CA GLY A 39 33.85 -41.57 -15.97
C GLY A 39 33.36 -41.35 -14.54
N SER A 40 32.06 -41.08 -14.39
CA SER A 40 31.39 -41.04 -13.10
C SER A 40 30.94 -42.46 -12.73
N LYS A 41 31.65 -43.05 -11.76
CA LYS A 41 31.25 -44.32 -11.12
C LYS A 41 29.92 -44.14 -10.41
N LYS A 42 28.91 -44.91 -10.82
CA LYS A 42 27.63 -45.11 -10.13
C LYS A 42 27.89 -45.71 -8.74
N VAL A 43 27.87 -44.89 -7.70
CA VAL A 43 27.84 -45.37 -6.31
C VAL A 43 26.40 -45.78 -6.00
N LYS A 44 26.17 -47.10 -5.86
CA LYS A 44 24.92 -47.66 -5.34
C LYS A 44 24.81 -47.29 -3.86
N SER A 45 24.00 -46.27 -3.55
CA SER A 45 23.61 -45.94 -2.18
C SER A 45 22.65 -47.01 -1.64
N THR A 46 23.13 -47.81 -0.71
CA THR A 46 22.35 -48.72 0.14
C THR A 46 21.55 -47.88 1.14
N LYS A 47 20.29 -47.58 0.81
CA LYS A 47 19.34 -47.02 1.78
C LYS A 47 19.10 -48.05 2.89
N PRO A 48 19.35 -47.71 4.18
CA PRO A 48 19.01 -48.60 5.28
C PRO A 48 17.49 -48.76 5.36
N LYS A 49 17.02 -50.01 5.42
CA LYS A 49 15.63 -50.37 5.72
C LYS A 49 15.30 -49.82 7.12
N ARG A 50 14.60 -48.69 7.17
CA ARG A 50 14.06 -48.10 8.40
C ARG A 50 12.98 -49.06 8.92
N GLY A 51 13.28 -49.80 9.97
CA GLY A 51 12.31 -50.66 10.65
C GLY A 51 11.15 -49.80 11.14
N LYS A 52 9.92 -50.24 10.83
CA LYS A 52 8.69 -49.71 11.43
C LYS A 52 8.68 -50.13 12.90
N ALA A 53 9.34 -49.37 13.76
CA ALA A 53 9.02 -49.42 15.18
C ALA A 53 7.60 -48.84 15.30
N GLY A 54 6.65 -49.65 15.76
CA GLY A 54 5.31 -49.19 16.11
C GLY A 54 5.44 -48.17 17.23
N ILE A 55 5.39 -46.89 16.88
CA ILE A 55 5.17 -45.82 17.83
C ILE A 55 3.69 -45.94 18.15
N GLU A 56 3.37 -46.50 19.31
CA GLU A 56 2.02 -46.44 19.85
C GLU A 56 1.65 -44.96 19.98
N ASP A 57 0.60 -44.55 19.26
CA ASP A 57 0.00 -43.22 19.30
C ASP A 57 -0.64 -43.03 20.69
N ALA A 58 0.19 -42.84 21.72
CA ALA A 58 -0.27 -42.39 23.01
C ALA A 58 -0.98 -41.04 22.79
N PRO A 59 -2.21 -40.86 23.30
CA PRO A 59 -2.96 -39.63 23.10
C PRO A 59 -2.13 -38.47 23.63
N ILE A 60 -1.73 -37.58 22.72
CA ILE A 60 -1.03 -36.33 23.05
C ILE A 60 -1.99 -35.55 23.93
N GLY A 61 -1.73 -35.52 25.24
CA GLY A 61 -2.58 -34.84 26.21
C GLY A 61 -2.80 -33.37 25.82
N GLU A 62 -4.00 -32.87 26.03
CA GLU A 62 -4.32 -31.46 25.82
C GLU A 62 -3.40 -30.59 26.68
N ASN A 63 -2.74 -29.60 26.07
CA ASN A 63 -1.87 -28.70 26.81
C ASN A 63 -2.72 -27.75 27.66
N THR A 64 -2.97 -28.14 28.91
CA THR A 64 -3.77 -27.39 29.88
C THR A 64 -2.98 -26.29 30.61
N LYS A 65 -1.72 -26.05 30.23
CA LYS A 65 -0.85 -25.06 30.87
C LYS A 65 -0.12 -24.17 29.85
N GLY A 66 0.27 -22.98 30.28
CA GLY A 66 1.11 -22.07 29.51
C GLY A 66 0.34 -21.17 28.54
N LEU A 67 1.06 -20.62 27.56
CA LEU A 67 0.58 -19.57 26.64
C LEU A 67 -0.75 -19.90 25.92
N PRO A 68 -1.00 -21.13 25.43
CA PRO A 68 -2.22 -21.45 24.68
C PRO A 68 -3.52 -21.44 25.49
N VAL A 69 -3.43 -21.39 26.82
CA VAL A 69 -4.55 -21.43 27.77
C VAL A 69 -4.82 -20.04 28.36
N LEU A 70 -4.00 -19.04 28.02
CA LEU A 70 -4.29 -17.68 28.41
C LEU A 70 -5.62 -17.22 27.78
N PRO A 71 -6.42 -16.44 28.51
CA PRO A 71 -7.56 -15.74 27.93
C PRO A 71 -7.13 -14.87 26.74
N ASP A 72 -8.04 -14.71 25.78
CA ASP A 72 -7.82 -13.95 24.56
C ASP A 72 -7.37 -12.51 24.86
N GLU A 73 -7.81 -11.92 25.96
CA GLU A 73 -7.45 -10.57 26.40
C GLU A 73 -5.95 -10.46 26.72
N LEU A 74 -5.37 -11.47 27.39
CA LEU A 74 -3.93 -11.48 27.69
C LEU A 74 -3.10 -11.74 26.44
N LEU A 75 -3.60 -12.57 25.52
CA LEU A 75 -2.94 -12.77 24.23
C LEU A 75 -2.96 -11.49 23.39
N LEU A 76 -4.07 -10.74 23.41
CA LEU A 76 -4.17 -9.41 22.80
C LEU A 76 -3.24 -8.39 23.46
N GLU A 77 -3.11 -8.41 24.78
CA GLU A 77 -2.16 -7.56 25.50
C GLU A 77 -0.73 -7.87 25.05
N ILE A 78 -0.32 -9.14 25.00
CA ILE A 78 0.98 -9.57 24.47
C ILE A 78 1.17 -9.09 23.03
N MET A 79 0.13 -9.17 22.19
CA MET A 79 0.18 -8.67 20.82
C MET A 79 0.35 -7.16 20.71
N SER A 80 -0.14 -6.39 21.69
CA SER A 80 -0.05 -4.93 21.70
C SER A 80 1.38 -4.43 21.92
N TRP A 81 2.25 -5.26 22.51
CA TRP A 81 3.68 -4.96 22.67
C TRP A 81 4.46 -5.00 21.37
N TYR A 82 3.94 -5.67 20.34
CA TYR A 82 4.48 -5.52 19.00
C TYR A 82 3.88 -4.24 18.41
N PRO A 83 4.69 -3.33 17.85
CA PRO A 83 4.16 -2.10 17.26
C PRO A 83 3.13 -2.48 16.19
N VAL A 84 1.92 -1.95 16.33
CA VAL A 84 0.97 -1.92 15.21
C VAL A 84 1.46 -0.78 14.34
N PRO A 85 1.87 -1.03 13.08
CA PRO A 85 2.35 0.04 12.24
C PRO A 85 1.28 1.12 12.18
N GLN A 86 1.61 2.36 12.58
CA GLN A 86 0.67 3.48 12.65
C GLN A 86 -0.02 3.81 11.31
N ALA A 87 0.39 3.16 10.22
CA ALA A 87 -0.22 3.28 8.89
C ALA A 87 -1.69 2.86 8.83
N ASP A 88 -2.23 2.21 9.86
CA ASP A 88 -3.67 1.97 10.02
C ASP A 88 -4.43 3.26 10.36
N LEU A 89 -3.73 4.28 10.88
CA LEU A 89 -4.24 5.64 10.93
C LEU A 89 -4.04 6.25 9.54
N VAL A 90 -5.15 6.57 8.90
CA VAL A 90 -5.32 7.29 7.63
C VAL A 90 -4.61 8.67 7.62
N SER A 91 -3.74 8.98 8.60
CA SER A 91 -2.97 10.20 8.63
C SER A 91 -1.96 10.21 7.47
N ALA A 92 -2.30 11.07 6.52
CA ALA A 92 -1.65 11.32 5.25
C ALA A 92 -0.21 11.88 5.34
N GLU A 93 0.47 11.74 6.47
CA GLU A 93 1.68 12.50 6.79
C GLU A 93 2.98 11.73 6.55
N ILE A 94 2.94 10.41 6.29
CA ILE A 94 4.18 9.64 6.06
C ILE A 94 4.56 9.67 4.57
N THR A 95 5.07 10.81 4.16
CA THR A 95 5.75 11.01 2.87
C THR A 95 7.22 10.61 2.89
N ASP A 96 7.80 10.43 4.07
CA ASP A 96 9.19 9.98 4.19
C ASP A 96 9.31 8.49 3.83
N TYR A 97 9.97 8.21 2.69
CA TYR A 97 10.30 6.86 2.26
C TYR A 97 11.06 6.05 3.33
N ARG A 98 11.88 6.70 4.16
CA ARG A 98 12.59 6.02 5.27
C ARG A 98 11.60 5.55 6.32
N ALA A 99 10.65 6.39 6.71
CA ALA A 99 9.61 6.02 7.66
C ALA A 99 8.70 4.91 7.10
N LEU A 100 8.41 4.94 5.78
CA LEU A 100 7.70 3.84 5.11
C LEU A 100 8.49 2.52 5.15
N ALA A 101 9.79 2.57 4.86
CA ALA A 101 10.65 1.39 4.92
C ALA A 101 10.80 0.85 6.34
N GLN A 102 10.88 1.73 7.33
CA GLN A 102 10.90 1.37 8.75
C GLN A 102 9.58 0.72 9.17
N ASN A 103 8.45 1.32 8.81
CA ASN A 103 7.10 0.79 9.04
C ASN A 103 6.94 -0.61 8.41
N ALA A 104 7.40 -0.79 7.17
CA ALA A 104 7.41 -2.07 6.50
C ALA A 104 8.27 -3.11 7.23
N SER A 105 9.45 -2.71 7.72
CA SER A 105 10.33 -3.58 8.49
C SER A 105 9.73 -3.97 9.84
N GLU A 106 9.10 -3.04 10.56
CA GLU A 106 8.41 -3.30 11.82
C GLU A 106 7.21 -4.23 11.63
N HIS A 107 6.43 -4.00 10.57
CA HIS A 107 5.33 -4.89 10.22
C HIS A 107 5.83 -6.31 9.87
N ALA A 108 6.90 -6.42 9.09
CA ALA A 108 7.51 -7.71 8.77
C ALA A 108 7.96 -8.45 10.05
N ALA A 109 8.64 -7.77 10.97
CA ALA A 109 9.06 -8.35 12.24
C ALA A 109 7.88 -8.79 13.12
N ARG A 110 6.81 -7.98 13.19
CA ARG A 110 5.56 -8.34 13.85
C ARG A 110 4.97 -9.60 13.23
N ARG A 111 4.82 -9.63 11.90
CA ARG A 111 4.24 -10.76 11.16
C ARG A 111 5.05 -12.03 11.40
N ASP A 112 6.37 -11.98 11.29
CA ASP A 112 7.24 -13.14 11.52
C ASP A 112 7.09 -13.69 12.93
N THR A 113 6.99 -12.80 13.92
CA THR A 113 6.76 -13.20 15.32
C THR A 113 5.40 -13.88 15.50
N LEU A 114 4.33 -13.29 14.96
CA LEU A 114 2.99 -13.89 15.02
C LEU A 114 2.93 -15.23 14.28
N VAL A 115 3.62 -15.35 13.14
CA VAL A 115 3.74 -16.62 12.40
C VAL A 115 4.47 -17.66 13.26
N ALA A 116 5.59 -17.31 13.90
CA ALA A 116 6.31 -18.21 14.79
C ALA A 116 5.42 -18.68 15.96
N LEU A 117 4.68 -17.76 16.59
CA LEU A 117 3.72 -18.10 17.65
C LEU A 117 2.60 -19.02 17.14
N SER A 118 2.07 -18.76 15.95
CA SER A 118 1.03 -19.58 15.33
C SER A 118 1.49 -21.00 14.98
N GLN A 119 2.80 -21.25 14.90
CA GLN A 119 3.37 -22.57 14.62
C GLN A 119 3.58 -23.42 15.88
N THR A 120 3.44 -22.84 17.07
CA THR A 120 3.69 -23.56 18.34
C THR A 120 2.58 -24.56 18.69
N CYS A 121 1.30 -24.20 18.48
CA CYS A 121 0.16 -25.10 18.70
C CYS A 121 -1.09 -24.66 17.90
N SER A 122 -2.10 -25.53 17.83
CA SER A 122 -3.35 -25.29 17.10
C SER A 122 -4.21 -24.15 17.68
N SER A 123 -4.23 -23.99 19.01
CA SER A 123 -4.94 -22.91 19.70
C SER A 123 -4.38 -21.54 19.29
N LEU A 124 -3.06 -21.37 19.44
CA LEU A 124 -2.38 -20.13 19.04
C LEU A 124 -2.42 -19.91 17.53
N LYS A 125 -2.40 -20.98 16.73
CA LYS A 125 -2.65 -20.88 15.29
C LYS A 125 -4.01 -20.25 15.00
N ARG A 126 -5.08 -20.72 15.64
CA ARG A 126 -6.43 -20.19 15.46
C ARG A 126 -6.52 -18.74 15.90
N PHE A 127 -5.90 -18.41 17.04
CA PHE A 127 -5.92 -17.07 17.61
C PHE A 127 -5.13 -16.04 16.76
N PHE A 128 -3.88 -16.33 16.39
CA PHE A 128 -3.02 -15.34 15.71
C PHE A 128 -3.30 -15.21 14.20
N ARG A 129 -3.95 -16.21 13.60
CA ARG A 129 -4.18 -16.27 12.15
C ARG A 129 -4.93 -15.05 11.58
N PRO A 130 -6.04 -14.56 12.16
CA PRO A 130 -6.70 -13.34 11.70
C PRO A 130 -5.77 -12.13 11.66
N TYR A 131 -4.89 -12.00 12.66
CA TYR A 131 -3.98 -10.85 12.76
C TYR A 131 -2.82 -10.92 11.77
N ILE A 132 -2.27 -12.13 11.54
CA ILE A 132 -1.23 -12.36 10.52
C ILE A 132 -1.75 -11.94 9.14
N TRP A 133 -3.00 -12.29 8.81
CA TRP A 133 -3.59 -12.09 7.49
C TRP A 133 -4.49 -10.86 7.39
N SER A 134 -4.52 -10.02 8.42
CA SER A 134 -5.22 -8.74 8.38
C SER A 134 -4.68 -7.79 7.31
N ARG A 135 -3.41 -7.97 6.95
CA ARG A 135 -2.67 -7.14 6.01
C ARG A 135 -1.84 -7.97 5.06
N ILE A 136 -1.97 -7.69 3.76
CA ILE A 136 -1.07 -8.17 2.72
C ILE A 136 -0.07 -7.05 2.45
N GLU A 137 1.21 -7.33 2.64
CA GLU A 137 2.27 -6.33 2.52
C GLU A 137 3.40 -6.83 1.64
N VAL A 138 3.69 -6.06 0.58
CA VAL A 138 4.83 -6.24 -0.31
C VAL A 138 5.29 -4.86 -0.75
N CYS A 139 6.25 -4.30 -0.01
CA CYS A 139 6.75 -2.95 -0.22
C CYS A 139 8.26 -2.88 0.01
N SER A 140 8.87 -1.79 -0.44
CA SER A 140 10.27 -1.51 -0.14
C SER A 140 10.52 -1.39 1.37
N GLY A 141 11.61 -1.97 1.85
CA GLY A 141 11.94 -2.12 3.27
C GLY A 141 11.60 -3.51 3.84
N MET A 142 10.74 -4.28 3.18
CA MET A 142 10.38 -5.63 3.65
C MET A 142 11.55 -6.61 3.52
N ARG A 143 11.72 -7.50 4.50
CA ARG A 143 12.67 -8.62 4.43
C ARG A 143 11.99 -9.84 3.80
N VAL A 144 12.66 -10.44 2.81
CA VAL A 144 12.27 -11.73 2.22
C VAL A 144 13.50 -12.62 2.21
N GLY A 145 13.50 -13.63 3.09
CA GLY A 145 14.70 -14.40 3.41
C GLY A 145 15.80 -13.49 3.97
N ASP A 146 17.04 -13.70 3.52
CA ASP A 146 18.19 -12.88 3.95
C ASP A 146 18.31 -11.54 3.21
N THR A 147 17.34 -11.22 2.35
CA THR A 147 17.38 -10.01 1.50
C THR A 147 16.35 -8.98 1.94
N MET A 148 16.76 -7.71 2.05
CA MET A 148 15.86 -6.58 2.29
C MET A 148 15.53 -5.89 0.97
N PHE A 149 14.24 -5.68 0.72
CA PHE A 149 13.75 -5.02 -0.47
C PHE A 149 14.06 -3.51 -0.45
N GLY A 150 14.50 -2.95 -1.58
CA GLY A 150 14.52 -1.49 -1.82
C GLY A 150 15.50 -0.65 -0.98
N MET A 151 16.23 -1.23 -0.02
CA MET A 151 17.18 -0.48 0.80
C MET A 151 18.58 -0.52 0.18
N ARG A 152 19.02 0.65 -0.31
CA ARG A 152 20.36 0.84 -0.92
C ARG A 152 21.42 0.94 0.18
N SER A 153 21.93 -0.19 0.65
CA SER A 153 23.07 -0.20 1.58
C SER A 153 24.40 0.14 0.89
N ASN A 154 24.50 0.03 -0.43
CA ASN A 154 25.67 0.49 -1.17
C ASN A 154 25.37 0.82 -2.65
N PRO A 155 25.46 2.09 -3.10
CA PRO A 155 25.20 2.46 -4.49
C PRO A 155 26.22 1.85 -5.48
N ALA A 156 27.32 1.26 -5.03
CA ALA A 156 28.32 0.66 -5.93
C ALA A 156 28.06 -0.82 -6.29
N LYS A 157 27.13 -1.52 -5.62
CA LYS A 157 26.79 -2.93 -5.90
C LYS A 157 25.35 -3.05 -6.38
N TYR A 158 25.09 -2.57 -7.59
CA TYR A 158 23.81 -2.78 -8.26
C TYR A 158 23.64 -4.27 -8.57
N LEU A 159 22.79 -4.98 -7.83
CA LEU A 159 22.18 -6.18 -8.39
C LEU A 159 21.28 -5.77 -9.56
N PRO A 160 21.16 -6.60 -10.61
CA PRO A 160 20.27 -6.33 -11.72
C PRO A 160 18.84 -6.11 -11.21
N THR A 161 18.28 -4.92 -11.51
CA THR A 161 16.90 -4.51 -11.17
C THR A 161 15.85 -5.56 -11.50
N GLY A 162 16.09 -6.37 -12.54
CA GLY A 162 15.20 -7.46 -12.95
C GLY A 162 14.97 -8.54 -11.87
N THR A 163 16.00 -8.96 -11.14
CA THR A 163 15.85 -10.02 -10.12
C THR A 163 15.05 -9.51 -8.92
N THR A 164 15.35 -8.30 -8.45
CA THR A 164 14.59 -7.68 -7.35
C THR A 164 13.14 -7.43 -7.76
N ASN A 165 12.88 -6.88 -8.95
CA ASN A 165 11.52 -6.67 -9.46
C ASN A 165 10.72 -7.98 -9.53
N ARG A 166 11.36 -9.07 -9.94
CA ARG A 166 10.76 -10.41 -9.94
C ARG A 166 10.40 -10.86 -8.52
N MET A 167 11.28 -10.65 -7.54
CA MET A 167 11.02 -11.08 -6.15
C MET A 167 9.82 -10.34 -5.54
N PHE A 168 9.72 -9.02 -5.74
CA PHE A 168 8.55 -8.24 -5.30
C PHE A 168 7.26 -8.83 -5.85
N ASN A 169 7.17 -8.95 -7.17
CA ASN A 169 5.94 -9.37 -7.81
C ASN A 169 5.62 -10.85 -7.54
N ALA A 170 6.63 -11.72 -7.41
CA ALA A 170 6.44 -13.11 -7.02
C ALA A 170 5.94 -13.24 -5.58
N GLU A 171 6.46 -12.43 -4.65
CA GLU A 171 6.02 -12.44 -3.26
C GLU A 171 4.56 -11.95 -3.13
N LEU A 172 4.19 -10.91 -3.90
CA LEU A 172 2.80 -10.44 -3.96
C LEU A 172 1.87 -11.55 -4.43
N VAL A 173 2.19 -12.19 -5.56
CA VAL A 173 1.39 -13.31 -6.08
C VAL A 173 1.34 -14.48 -5.08
N ARG A 174 2.44 -14.79 -4.41
CA ARG A 174 2.48 -15.86 -3.39
C ARG A 174 1.52 -15.57 -2.23
N GLN A 175 1.51 -14.35 -1.69
CA GLN A 175 0.59 -13.98 -0.61
C GLN A 175 -0.87 -14.02 -1.08
N LEU A 176 -1.16 -13.51 -2.28
CA LEU A 176 -2.50 -13.57 -2.87
C LEU A 176 -2.97 -15.02 -3.10
N GLU A 177 -2.10 -15.90 -3.61
CA GLU A 177 -2.40 -17.33 -3.80
C GLU A 177 -2.71 -18.03 -2.48
N ILE A 178 -1.96 -17.72 -1.41
CA ILE A 178 -2.24 -18.31 -0.09
C ILE A 178 -3.64 -17.95 0.38
N VAL A 179 -4.00 -16.68 0.29
CA VAL A 179 -5.27 -16.17 0.83
C VAL A 179 -6.47 -16.52 -0.06
N THR A 180 -6.28 -16.68 -1.38
CA THR A 180 -7.40 -16.91 -2.30
C THR A 180 -7.53 -18.33 -2.85
N VAL A 181 -6.44 -19.11 -2.86
CA VAL A 181 -6.41 -20.46 -3.45
C VAL A 181 -6.15 -21.51 -2.39
N ARG A 182 -5.09 -21.35 -1.59
CA ARG A 182 -4.68 -22.39 -0.63
C ARG A 182 -5.59 -22.43 0.58
N ASP A 183 -5.97 -21.27 1.10
CA ASP A 183 -6.86 -21.16 2.24
C ASP A 183 -7.79 -19.96 2.08
N PRO A 184 -8.88 -20.10 1.28
CA PRO A 184 -9.81 -19.01 0.98
C PRO A 184 -10.49 -18.40 2.21
N SER A 185 -10.55 -19.11 3.34
CA SER A 185 -11.11 -18.55 4.57
C SER A 185 -10.26 -17.40 5.13
N LEU A 186 -9.00 -17.26 4.72
CA LEU A 186 -8.16 -16.12 5.08
C LEU A 186 -8.63 -14.80 4.46
N ALA A 187 -9.37 -14.87 3.35
CA ALA A 187 -9.86 -13.70 2.63
C ALA A 187 -10.75 -12.80 3.51
N GLU A 188 -11.48 -13.39 4.47
CA GLU A 188 -12.32 -12.64 5.41
C GLU A 188 -11.52 -11.78 6.38
N TYR A 189 -10.24 -12.11 6.60
CA TYR A 189 -9.40 -11.35 7.53
C TYR A 189 -8.72 -10.16 6.87
N VAL A 190 -8.52 -10.18 5.54
CA VAL A 190 -7.77 -9.12 4.84
C VAL A 190 -8.54 -7.79 4.90
N LYS A 191 -7.95 -6.82 5.59
CA LYS A 191 -8.44 -5.44 5.71
C LYS A 191 -7.60 -4.43 4.93
N ILE A 192 -6.32 -4.74 4.75
CA ILE A 192 -5.33 -3.82 4.17
C ILE A 192 -4.49 -4.53 3.12
N ILE A 193 -4.29 -3.87 1.97
CA ILE A 193 -3.27 -4.24 1.00
C ILE A 193 -2.29 -3.07 0.87
N ASN A 194 -1.01 -3.32 1.15
CA ASN A 194 0.08 -2.41 0.84
C ASN A 194 1.02 -3.08 -0.17
N ALA A 195 0.84 -2.78 -1.46
CA ALA A 195 1.51 -3.47 -2.54
C ALA A 195 2.29 -2.51 -3.45
N GLU A 196 3.54 -2.89 -3.72
CA GLU A 196 4.41 -2.26 -4.69
C GLU A 196 4.65 -3.21 -5.86
N VAL A 197 4.09 -2.87 -7.02
CA VAL A 197 4.24 -3.64 -8.25
C VAL A 197 5.40 -3.06 -9.06
N LYS A 198 6.40 -3.91 -9.31
CA LYS A 198 7.61 -3.57 -10.06
C LYS A 198 7.51 -3.97 -11.54
N ASP A 199 8.50 -3.55 -12.32
CA ASP A 199 8.60 -3.76 -13.77
C ASP A 199 9.02 -5.21 -14.10
N TYR A 200 8.17 -6.18 -13.75
CA TYR A 200 8.36 -7.61 -14.05
C TYR A 200 7.03 -8.34 -14.16
N SER A 201 6.66 -8.85 -15.33
CA SER A 201 5.35 -9.52 -15.53
C SER A 201 4.15 -8.68 -15.04
N THR A 202 4.28 -7.35 -15.07
CA THR A 202 3.31 -6.40 -14.51
C THR A 202 1.88 -6.62 -14.99
N PRO A 203 1.59 -6.88 -16.30
CA PRO A 203 0.23 -7.17 -16.73
C PRO A 203 -0.42 -8.34 -16.00
N THR A 204 0.31 -9.45 -15.85
CA THR A 204 -0.18 -10.67 -15.19
C THR A 204 -0.41 -10.42 -13.70
N VAL A 205 0.54 -9.73 -13.05
CA VAL A 205 0.47 -9.42 -11.61
C VAL A 205 -0.71 -8.51 -11.30
N LEU A 206 -0.96 -7.47 -12.13
CA LEU A 206 -2.11 -6.58 -11.96
C LEU A 206 -3.43 -7.29 -12.20
N ALA A 207 -3.51 -8.17 -13.20
CA ALA A 207 -4.72 -8.96 -13.45
C ALA A 207 -5.04 -9.89 -12.25
N GLU A 208 -4.01 -10.52 -11.68
CA GLU A 208 -4.19 -11.38 -10.52
C GLU A 208 -4.53 -10.58 -9.25
N LEU A 209 -3.90 -9.42 -9.05
CA LEU A 209 -4.23 -8.52 -7.95
C LEU A 209 -5.69 -8.05 -8.05
N ALA A 210 -6.15 -7.61 -9.22
CA ALA A 210 -7.53 -7.19 -9.44
C ALA A 210 -8.52 -8.32 -9.11
N ARG A 211 -8.27 -9.53 -9.63
CA ARG A 211 -9.08 -10.72 -9.34
C ARG A 211 -9.15 -11.02 -7.84
N CYS A 212 -8.03 -10.93 -7.12
CA CYS A 212 -7.96 -11.26 -5.70
C CYS A 212 -8.63 -10.22 -4.82
N ILE A 213 -8.50 -8.92 -5.13
CA ILE A 213 -9.16 -7.84 -4.39
C ILE A 213 -10.68 -8.04 -4.35
N ALA A 214 -11.28 -8.49 -5.46
CA ALA A 214 -12.71 -8.80 -5.51
C ALA A 214 -13.14 -9.93 -4.55
N LEU A 215 -12.20 -10.73 -4.04
CA LEU A 215 -12.47 -11.82 -3.10
C LEU A 215 -12.30 -11.43 -1.63
N PHE A 216 -11.89 -10.19 -1.32
CA PHE A 216 -11.65 -9.71 0.04
C PHE A 216 -12.82 -8.84 0.51
N PRO A 217 -13.81 -9.40 1.22
CA PRO A 217 -15.04 -8.68 1.59
C PRO A 217 -14.81 -7.56 2.61
N ASN A 218 -13.77 -7.69 3.45
CA ASN A 218 -13.47 -6.76 4.53
C ASN A 218 -12.31 -5.81 4.21
N LEU A 219 -11.87 -5.77 2.94
CA LEU A 219 -10.78 -4.89 2.50
C LEU A 219 -11.25 -3.44 2.49
N GLN A 220 -10.62 -2.59 3.30
CA GLN A 220 -10.98 -1.18 3.44
C GLN A 220 -9.91 -0.28 2.81
N LEU A 221 -8.63 -0.60 3.06
CA LEU A 221 -7.50 0.22 2.62
C LEU A 221 -6.68 -0.48 1.54
N VAL A 222 -6.44 0.22 0.42
CA VAL A 222 -5.48 -0.20 -0.60
C VAL A 222 -4.43 0.88 -0.83
N ARG A 223 -3.18 0.54 -0.52
CA ARG A 223 -2.00 1.27 -0.95
C ARG A 223 -1.36 0.56 -2.13
N LEU A 224 -1.38 1.20 -3.30
CA LEU A 224 -0.88 0.64 -4.55
C LEU A 224 0.15 1.56 -5.19
N THR A 225 1.42 1.13 -5.14
CA THR A 225 2.52 1.77 -5.86
C THR A 225 2.86 0.95 -7.09
N ILE A 226 2.91 1.58 -8.25
CA ILE A 226 3.37 0.92 -9.48
C ILE A 226 4.57 1.67 -10.03
N SER A 227 5.72 1.00 -10.08
CA SER A 227 6.95 1.52 -10.67
C SER A 227 7.26 0.80 -11.98
N SER A 228 7.48 1.56 -13.05
CA SER A 228 8.01 1.03 -14.31
C SER A 228 9.20 1.87 -14.76
N SER A 229 10.26 1.21 -15.21
CA SER A 229 11.42 1.86 -15.83
C SER A 229 11.33 1.86 -17.35
N THR A 230 10.53 0.96 -17.92
CA THR A 230 10.48 0.71 -19.37
C THR A 230 9.26 1.32 -20.05
N ARG A 231 8.22 1.71 -19.31
CA ARG A 231 6.96 2.19 -19.88
C ARG A 231 6.72 3.65 -19.54
N THR A 232 6.12 4.34 -20.50
CA THR A 232 5.55 5.67 -20.28
C THR A 232 4.41 5.60 -19.26
N LEU A 233 4.14 6.72 -18.61
CA LEU A 233 3.04 6.83 -17.66
C LEU A 233 1.68 6.48 -18.30
N ASP A 234 1.44 6.91 -19.54
CA ASP A 234 0.19 6.66 -20.24
C ASP A 234 -0.03 5.17 -20.51
N ASN A 235 1.04 4.48 -20.94
CA ASN A 235 1.01 3.03 -21.15
C ASN A 235 0.71 2.28 -19.84
N MET A 236 1.26 2.76 -18.72
CA MET A 236 1.00 2.18 -17.40
C MET A 236 -0.43 2.44 -16.94
N THR A 237 -0.92 3.67 -17.10
CA THR A 237 -2.29 4.06 -16.73
C THR A 237 -3.33 3.26 -17.53
N ALA A 238 -3.09 3.07 -18.83
CA ALA A 238 -3.92 2.25 -19.71
C ALA A 238 -3.91 0.77 -19.28
N LEU A 239 -2.73 0.25 -18.92
CA LEU A 239 -2.61 -1.13 -18.43
C LEU A 239 -3.38 -1.35 -17.13
N VAL A 240 -3.22 -0.45 -16.15
CA VAL A 240 -3.95 -0.52 -14.88
C VAL A 240 -5.45 -0.43 -15.15
N SER A 241 -5.88 0.53 -15.98
CA SER A 241 -7.29 0.67 -16.34
C SER A 241 -7.84 -0.63 -16.95
N LYS A 242 -7.10 -1.28 -17.85
CA LYS A 242 -7.50 -2.54 -18.48
C LYS A 242 -7.58 -3.70 -17.48
N SER A 243 -6.63 -3.81 -16.55
CA SER A 243 -6.58 -4.90 -15.58
C SER A 243 -7.70 -4.81 -14.53
N PHE A 244 -8.07 -3.60 -14.14
CA PHE A 244 -9.06 -3.37 -13.07
C PHE A 244 -10.48 -3.13 -13.58
N ALA A 245 -10.67 -2.71 -14.84
CA ALA A 245 -11.99 -2.46 -15.44
C ALA A 245 -13.03 -3.60 -15.29
N PRO A 246 -12.68 -4.90 -15.27
CA PRO A 246 -13.67 -5.97 -15.09
C PRO A 246 -14.27 -6.04 -13.68
N TYR A 247 -13.76 -5.27 -12.73
CA TYR A 247 -14.09 -5.39 -11.31
C TYR A 247 -14.54 -4.06 -10.70
N SER A 248 -15.35 -4.16 -9.66
CA SER A 248 -15.78 -3.07 -8.80
C SER A 248 -15.55 -3.46 -7.34
N TYR A 249 -15.03 -2.52 -6.55
CA TYR A 249 -14.59 -2.71 -5.17
C TYR A 249 -15.31 -1.71 -4.24
N PRO A 250 -16.62 -1.88 -4.00
CA PRO A 250 -17.39 -0.98 -3.16
C PRO A 250 -17.01 -1.03 -1.68
N GLN A 251 -16.25 -2.05 -1.25
CA GLN A 251 -15.78 -2.20 0.12
C GLN A 251 -14.58 -1.30 0.46
N ILE A 252 -13.85 -0.82 -0.56
CA ILE A 252 -12.66 0.01 -0.37
C ILE A 252 -13.10 1.45 -0.13
N ASP A 253 -12.76 1.99 1.05
CA ASP A 253 -13.04 3.37 1.45
C ASP A 253 -11.80 4.26 1.45
N HIS A 254 -10.59 3.67 1.49
CA HIS A 254 -9.32 4.38 1.57
C HIS A 254 -8.34 3.90 0.52
N VAL A 255 -7.81 4.83 -0.28
CA VAL A 255 -6.86 4.52 -1.34
C VAL A 255 -5.64 5.42 -1.26
N VAL A 256 -4.46 4.81 -1.29
CA VAL A 256 -3.17 5.49 -1.40
C VAL A 256 -2.51 5.04 -2.70
N VAL A 257 -2.36 5.90 -3.70
CA VAL A 257 -1.91 5.49 -5.04
C VAL A 257 -0.73 6.30 -5.54
N SER A 258 0.15 5.66 -6.30
CA SER A 258 1.12 6.38 -7.14
C SER A 258 0.45 6.88 -8.42
N LYS A 259 1.11 7.79 -9.14
CA LYS A 259 0.60 8.36 -10.39
C LYS A 259 0.22 7.29 -11.42
N SER A 260 1.03 6.25 -11.53
CA SER A 260 0.81 5.12 -12.45
C SER A 260 -0.39 4.25 -12.08
N ALA A 261 -0.83 4.27 -10.82
CA ALA A 261 -1.91 3.42 -10.30
C ALA A 261 -3.27 4.12 -10.33
N PHE A 262 -3.35 5.34 -10.85
CA PHE A 262 -4.49 6.21 -10.64
C PHE A 262 -5.81 5.68 -11.20
N SER A 263 -5.76 5.04 -12.36
CA SER A 263 -6.93 4.44 -13.00
C SER A 263 -7.56 3.29 -12.18
N PHE A 264 -6.88 2.81 -11.12
CA PHE A 264 -7.46 1.92 -10.12
C PHE A 264 -8.69 2.52 -9.41
N LEU A 265 -8.70 3.84 -9.19
CA LEU A 265 -9.80 4.52 -8.50
C LEU A 265 -11.15 4.35 -9.22
N ARG A 266 -11.14 4.12 -10.54
CA ARG A 266 -12.34 3.81 -11.34
C ARG A 266 -13.08 2.57 -10.88
N SER A 267 -12.38 1.66 -10.20
CA SER A 267 -12.97 0.46 -9.64
C SER A 267 -13.38 0.63 -8.18
N CYS A 268 -13.22 1.80 -7.56
CA CYS A 268 -13.50 2.03 -6.13
C CYS A 268 -14.60 3.08 -5.92
N PRO A 269 -15.88 2.78 -6.22
CA PRO A 269 -16.95 3.78 -6.24
C PRO A 269 -17.30 4.37 -4.87
N SER A 270 -16.97 3.67 -3.77
CA SER A 270 -17.27 4.07 -2.39
C SER A 270 -16.09 4.77 -1.70
N VAL A 271 -15.02 5.11 -2.43
CA VAL A 271 -13.83 5.69 -1.81
C VAL A 271 -14.13 7.05 -1.18
N ARG A 272 -13.74 7.21 0.09
CA ARG A 272 -13.91 8.44 0.89
C ARG A 272 -12.61 9.15 1.18
N SER A 273 -11.48 8.45 1.11
CA SER A 273 -10.15 9.04 1.29
C SER A 273 -9.21 8.64 0.17
N VAL A 274 -8.59 9.63 -0.47
CA VAL A 274 -7.56 9.42 -1.49
C VAL A 274 -6.29 10.16 -1.09
N ASN A 275 -5.16 9.45 -1.12
CA ASN A 275 -3.83 10.03 -0.94
C ASN A 275 -2.94 9.70 -2.15
N VAL A 276 -2.38 10.74 -2.75
CA VAL A 276 -1.48 10.63 -3.90
C VAL A 276 -0.03 10.69 -3.42
N MET A 277 0.72 9.60 -3.65
CA MET A 277 2.11 9.49 -3.17
C MET A 277 3.13 10.33 -3.95
N ASP A 278 2.86 10.64 -5.22
CA ASP A 278 3.82 11.31 -6.10
C ASP A 278 3.71 12.84 -6.02
N ARG A 279 4.71 13.48 -5.40
CA ARG A 279 4.80 14.95 -5.23
C ARG A 279 5.03 15.74 -6.52
N ARG A 280 5.47 15.09 -7.59
CA ARG A 280 5.86 15.78 -8.83
C ARG A 280 4.82 15.58 -9.92
N TRP A 281 3.64 16.15 -9.71
CA TRP A 281 2.57 16.08 -10.68
C TRP A 281 2.45 17.37 -11.49
N SER A 282 2.40 17.23 -12.82
CA SER A 282 1.85 18.21 -13.76
C SER A 282 0.45 17.85 -14.30
N GLY A 283 -0.47 18.83 -14.21
CA GLY A 283 -1.53 19.16 -15.17
C GLY A 283 -2.90 18.47 -15.13
N GLU A 284 -3.04 17.18 -14.79
CA GLU A 284 -4.24 16.43 -15.24
C GLU A 284 -4.97 15.58 -14.19
N PHE A 285 -4.72 15.81 -12.90
CA PHE A 285 -5.37 15.05 -11.82
C PHE A 285 -6.89 15.07 -11.88
N GLY A 286 -7.50 16.25 -12.01
CA GLY A 286 -8.96 16.40 -11.99
C GLY A 286 -9.65 15.61 -13.09
N LYS A 287 -9.11 15.67 -14.32
CA LYS A 287 -9.64 14.94 -15.48
C LYS A 287 -9.68 13.43 -15.25
N HIS A 288 -8.75 12.90 -14.46
CA HIS A 288 -8.71 11.47 -14.18
C HIS A 288 -9.62 11.03 -13.04
N LEU A 289 -10.19 11.95 -12.26
CA LEU A 289 -11.14 11.65 -11.18
C LEU A 289 -12.56 12.09 -11.47
N GLU A 290 -12.75 12.87 -12.52
CA GLU A 290 -14.07 13.33 -12.96
C GLU A 290 -15.03 12.14 -13.09
N GLY A 291 -16.09 12.16 -12.28
CA GLY A 291 -17.13 11.12 -12.25
C GLY A 291 -16.77 9.81 -11.55
N ILE A 292 -15.62 9.69 -10.89
CA ILE A 292 -15.11 8.40 -10.38
C ILE A 292 -15.33 8.23 -8.87
N CYS A 293 -15.13 9.28 -8.08
CA CYS A 293 -15.21 9.22 -6.62
C CYS A 293 -16.25 10.23 -6.07
N PRO A 294 -17.56 10.02 -6.28
CA PRO A 294 -18.58 10.99 -5.85
C PRO A 294 -18.67 11.14 -4.32
N GLN A 295 -18.20 10.15 -3.57
CA GLN A 295 -18.20 10.14 -2.09
C GLN A 295 -16.87 10.60 -1.48
N LEU A 296 -15.98 11.22 -2.27
CA LEU A 296 -14.68 11.64 -1.77
C LEU A 296 -14.83 12.75 -0.72
N GLU A 297 -14.45 12.44 0.53
CA GLU A 297 -14.51 13.34 1.68
C GLU A 297 -13.12 13.88 2.06
N ASN A 298 -12.07 13.10 1.81
CA ASN A 298 -10.70 13.40 2.20
C ASN A 298 -9.75 13.26 1.00
N LEU A 299 -9.01 14.32 0.70
CA LEU A 299 -8.05 14.32 -0.39
C LEU A 299 -6.68 14.81 0.11
N THR A 300 -5.64 14.03 -0.16
CA THR A 300 -4.25 14.47 -0.04
C THR A 300 -3.62 14.61 -1.41
N ILE A 301 -3.16 15.81 -1.71
CA ILE A 301 -2.58 16.16 -3.00
C ILE A 301 -1.39 17.10 -2.82
N ASP A 302 -0.43 17.03 -3.76
CA ASP A 302 0.60 18.05 -3.87
C ASP A 302 -0.01 19.39 -4.29
N MET A 303 0.38 20.48 -3.61
CA MET A 303 -0.11 21.83 -3.89
C MET A 303 0.22 22.28 -5.32
N VAL A 304 1.35 21.82 -5.88
CA VAL A 304 1.72 22.11 -7.28
C VAL A 304 0.74 21.44 -8.24
N ALA A 305 0.17 20.30 -7.86
CA ALA A 305 -0.75 19.52 -8.68
C ALA A 305 -2.17 20.13 -8.81
N MET A 306 -2.49 21.13 -8.01
CA MET A 306 -3.77 21.84 -8.07
C MET A 306 -3.75 22.86 -9.20
N TYR A 307 -4.37 22.60 -10.35
CA TYR A 307 -4.26 23.51 -11.50
C TYR A 307 -5.46 24.42 -11.70
N THR A 308 -6.67 23.89 -11.52
CA THR A 308 -7.88 24.60 -11.95
C THR A 308 -9.03 24.39 -10.96
N GLU A 309 -10.01 25.30 -10.97
CA GLU A 309 -11.20 25.20 -10.12
C GLU A 309 -12.07 24.01 -10.53
N GLU A 310 -12.16 23.71 -11.83
CA GLU A 310 -12.97 22.60 -12.35
C GLU A 310 -12.51 21.27 -11.76
N THR A 311 -11.20 21.12 -11.52
CA THR A 311 -10.63 19.93 -10.87
C THR A 311 -11.20 19.71 -9.47
N LEU A 312 -11.40 20.78 -8.70
CA LEU A 312 -11.92 20.70 -7.34
C LEU A 312 -13.45 20.58 -7.30
N GLN A 313 -14.14 21.17 -8.28
CA GLN A 313 -15.59 21.05 -8.42
C GLN A 313 -16.08 19.60 -8.62
N VAL A 314 -15.19 18.71 -9.08
CA VAL A 314 -15.47 17.26 -9.18
C VAL A 314 -15.77 16.62 -7.82
N PHE A 315 -15.33 17.23 -6.71
CA PHE A 315 -15.48 16.68 -5.36
C PHE A 315 -16.42 17.53 -4.51
N PRO A 316 -17.74 17.51 -4.79
CA PRO A 316 -18.69 18.36 -4.06
C PRO A 316 -18.74 18.02 -2.56
N ASN A 317 -18.39 16.80 -2.17
CA ASN A 317 -18.44 16.33 -0.77
C ASN A 317 -17.09 16.44 -0.04
N LEU A 318 -16.10 17.11 -0.63
CA LEU A 318 -14.76 17.20 -0.04
C LEU A 318 -14.80 18.02 1.25
N CYS A 319 -14.51 17.36 2.38
CA CYS A 319 -14.55 17.93 3.72
C CYS A 319 -13.15 18.22 4.27
N THR A 320 -12.16 17.40 3.93
CA THR A 320 -10.77 17.57 4.37
C THR A 320 -9.85 17.61 3.16
N LEU A 321 -9.04 18.66 3.08
CA LEU A 321 -8.00 18.79 2.07
C LEU A 321 -6.63 18.88 2.73
N THR A 322 -5.77 17.92 2.41
CA THR A 322 -4.36 17.92 2.79
C THR A 322 -3.51 18.37 1.60
N LEU A 323 -2.81 19.49 1.74
CA LEU A 323 -1.92 20.06 0.73
C LEU A 323 -0.48 19.81 1.14
N VAL A 324 0.21 19.00 0.35
CA VAL A 324 1.64 18.73 0.52
C VAL A 324 2.44 19.73 -0.31
N PHE A 325 3.48 20.33 0.25
CA PHE A 325 4.35 21.25 -0.49
C PHE A 325 5.81 21.15 -0.03
N ASP A 326 6.74 21.26 -0.97
CA ASP A 326 8.18 21.21 -0.68
C ASP A 326 8.73 22.57 -0.23
N TYR A 327 8.15 23.68 -0.69
CA TYR A 327 8.62 25.02 -0.36
C TYR A 327 7.49 26.03 -0.34
N PHE A 328 7.59 27.02 0.56
CA PHE A 328 6.63 28.11 0.61
C PHE A 328 6.96 29.16 -0.45
N ILE A 329 6.14 29.23 -1.50
CA ILE A 329 6.17 30.32 -2.49
C ILE A 329 4.86 31.09 -2.35
N HIS A 330 4.94 32.32 -1.85
CA HIS A 330 3.77 33.15 -1.56
C HIS A 330 2.83 33.29 -2.76
N SER A 331 3.35 33.61 -3.96
CA SER A 331 2.53 33.75 -5.17
C SER A 331 1.81 32.46 -5.57
N LEU A 332 2.47 31.30 -5.37
CA LEU A 332 1.87 30.00 -5.61
C LEU A 332 0.72 29.77 -4.62
N PHE A 333 0.95 29.98 -3.33
CA PHE A 333 -0.07 29.84 -2.29
C PHE A 333 -1.29 30.72 -2.59
N VAL A 334 -1.10 32.01 -2.85
CA VAL A 334 -2.19 32.92 -3.22
C VAL A 334 -3.00 32.34 -4.38
N SER A 335 -2.34 31.95 -5.48
CA SER A 335 -3.03 31.41 -6.65
C SER A 335 -3.79 30.11 -6.37
N LYS A 336 -3.24 29.20 -5.54
CA LYS A 336 -3.86 27.90 -5.23
C LYS A 336 -5.01 28.02 -4.23
N PHE A 337 -4.88 28.91 -3.25
CA PHE A 337 -5.94 29.15 -2.26
C PHE A 337 -7.16 29.85 -2.85
N MET A 338 -7.00 30.62 -3.93
CA MET A 338 -8.14 31.14 -4.68
C MET A 338 -8.99 29.99 -5.26
N LEU A 339 -8.37 28.91 -5.74
CA LEU A 339 -9.08 27.76 -6.31
C LEU A 339 -9.95 27.03 -5.27
N LEU A 340 -9.59 27.10 -3.99
CA LEU A 340 -10.36 26.46 -2.91
C LEU A 340 -11.76 27.05 -2.76
N GLY A 341 -12.04 28.22 -3.34
CA GLY A 341 -13.38 28.83 -3.36
C GLY A 341 -14.46 27.92 -3.96
N ALA A 342 -14.07 26.94 -4.77
CA ALA A 342 -14.97 25.93 -5.31
C ALA A 342 -15.48 24.92 -4.26
N LEU A 343 -14.80 24.76 -3.13
CA LEU A 343 -15.04 23.70 -2.14
C LEU A 343 -15.93 24.17 -0.98
N LYS A 344 -17.25 24.14 -1.20
CA LYS A 344 -18.23 24.67 -0.25
C LYS A 344 -18.35 23.89 1.06
N ASN A 345 -18.02 22.59 1.04
CA ASN A 345 -18.18 21.69 2.20
C ASN A 345 -16.89 21.51 3.00
N LEU A 346 -15.86 22.32 2.73
CA LEU A 346 -14.55 22.15 3.34
C LEU A 346 -14.58 22.53 4.82
N LYS A 347 -14.24 21.57 5.70
CA LYS A 347 -14.18 21.72 7.16
C LYS A 347 -12.74 21.86 7.65
N ALA A 348 -11.80 21.21 6.96
CA ALA A 348 -10.41 21.20 7.37
C ALA A 348 -9.43 21.38 6.21
N ILE A 349 -8.42 22.24 6.43
CA ILE A 349 -7.25 22.37 5.57
C ILE A 349 -6.01 21.97 6.35
N LYS A 350 -5.31 20.94 5.87
CA LYS A 350 -4.05 20.46 6.46
C LYS A 350 -2.91 20.77 5.52
N LEU A 351 -1.94 21.53 5.98
CA LEU A 351 -0.74 21.88 5.25
C LEU A 351 0.40 20.97 5.73
N VAL A 352 1.10 20.31 4.82
CA VAL A 352 2.18 19.36 5.18
C VAL A 352 3.42 19.67 4.36
N THR A 353 4.56 19.78 5.04
CA THR A 353 5.87 19.92 4.40
C THR A 353 6.93 19.12 5.15
N ASP A 354 7.85 18.50 4.39
CA ASP A 354 9.01 17.81 4.99
C ASP A 354 10.17 18.76 5.30
N TYR A 355 9.99 20.05 5.03
CA TYR A 355 11.02 21.07 5.17
C TYR A 355 10.76 21.92 6.40
N SER A 356 11.84 22.42 6.98
CA SER A 356 11.71 23.47 7.97
C SER A 356 11.23 24.75 7.29
N LEU A 357 10.32 25.45 7.96
CA LEU A 357 9.83 26.74 7.54
C LEU A 357 10.32 27.81 8.52
N ARG A 358 10.56 29.02 8.00
CA ARG A 358 10.75 30.18 8.87
C ARG A 358 9.42 30.51 9.53
N ASP A 359 9.45 31.03 10.75
CA ASP A 359 8.26 31.41 11.51
C ASP A 359 7.28 32.28 10.69
N THR A 360 7.82 33.25 9.94
CA THR A 360 7.04 34.12 9.08
C THR A 360 6.33 33.39 7.93
N ASP A 361 6.96 32.36 7.35
CA ASP A 361 6.37 31.56 6.28
C ASP A 361 5.32 30.59 6.86
N ARG A 362 5.54 30.06 8.08
CA ARG A 362 4.55 29.24 8.80
C ARG A 362 3.26 30.01 9.08
N SER A 363 3.38 31.18 9.72
CA SER A 363 2.23 32.02 10.04
C SER A 363 1.46 32.40 8.78
N ARG A 364 2.16 32.82 7.71
CA ARG A 364 1.50 33.15 6.44
C ARG A 364 0.77 31.97 5.81
N ALA A 365 1.36 30.78 5.82
CA ALA A 365 0.73 29.57 5.29
C ALA A 365 -0.58 29.24 6.06
N LEU A 366 -0.53 29.30 7.40
CA LEU A 366 -1.71 29.12 8.24
C LEU A 366 -2.75 30.23 8.04
N ASP A 367 -2.33 31.48 7.92
CA ASP A 367 -3.22 32.62 7.69
C ASP A 367 -4.03 32.44 6.40
N PHE A 368 -3.41 31.92 5.32
CA PHE A 368 -4.14 31.60 4.09
C PHE A 368 -5.25 30.56 4.31
N ALA A 369 -4.95 29.49 5.06
CA ALA A 369 -5.93 28.46 5.38
C ALA A 369 -7.06 28.99 6.27
N VAL A 370 -6.71 29.76 7.32
CA VAL A 370 -7.68 30.36 8.24
C VAL A 370 -8.58 31.36 7.52
N GLN A 371 -8.02 32.26 6.70
CA GLN A 371 -8.80 33.23 5.94
C GLN A 371 -9.79 32.57 4.98
N HIS A 372 -9.39 31.47 4.35
CA HIS A 372 -10.28 30.71 3.47
C HIS A 372 -11.41 30.04 4.26
N LEU A 373 -11.08 29.34 5.36
CA LEU A 373 -12.07 28.65 6.19
C LEU A 373 -13.02 29.62 6.90
N LEU A 374 -12.57 30.81 7.30
CA LEU A 374 -13.44 31.86 7.85
C LEU A 374 -14.51 32.30 6.86
N LYS A 375 -14.17 32.43 5.56
CA LYS A 375 -15.16 32.78 4.53
C LYS A 375 -16.25 31.70 4.43
N LEU A 376 -15.86 30.44 4.42
CA LEU A 376 -16.81 29.31 4.40
C LEU A 376 -17.64 29.24 5.70
N GLN A 377 -17.02 29.48 6.86
CA GLN A 377 -17.71 29.47 8.15
C GLN A 377 -18.80 30.54 8.26
N VAL A 378 -18.63 31.70 7.62
CA VAL A 378 -19.69 32.72 7.56
C VAL A 378 -20.93 32.19 6.83
N GLU A 379 -20.74 31.34 5.82
CA GLU A 379 -21.82 30.76 5.02
C GLU A 379 -22.49 29.57 5.72
N ASP A 380 -21.70 28.61 6.22
CA ASP A 380 -22.21 27.33 6.74
C ASP A 380 -22.36 27.27 8.27
N LYS A 381 -21.75 28.20 9.01
CA LYS A 381 -21.76 28.26 10.48
C LYS A 381 -21.23 27.00 11.16
N GLU A 382 -20.34 26.24 10.50
CA GLU A 382 -19.74 25.04 11.07
C GLU A 382 -18.38 25.33 11.74
N GLU A 383 -17.93 24.42 12.61
CA GLU A 383 -16.56 24.44 13.14
C GLU A 383 -15.56 24.14 12.01
N LYS A 384 -14.43 24.86 12.01
CA LYS A 384 -13.35 24.67 11.03
C LYS A 384 -12.00 24.41 11.70
N GLU A 385 -11.12 23.67 11.01
CA GLU A 385 -9.76 23.39 11.48
C GLU A 385 -8.71 23.69 10.39
N ALA A 386 -7.70 24.49 10.73
CA ALA A 386 -6.48 24.60 9.95
C ALA A 386 -5.32 23.98 10.72
N SER A 387 -4.46 23.22 10.04
CA SER A 387 -3.22 22.71 10.64
C SER A 387 -2.04 22.80 9.68
N LEU A 388 -0.84 22.96 10.24
CA LEU A 388 0.42 22.94 9.51
C LEU A 388 1.39 21.97 10.20
N THR A 389 1.72 20.88 9.50
CA THR A 389 2.74 19.91 9.91
C THR A 389 4.04 20.17 9.14
N TYR A 390 5.14 20.40 9.86
CA TYR A 390 6.45 20.74 9.30
C TYR A 390 7.60 20.12 10.10
N MET A 391 8.80 20.09 9.51
CA MET A 391 9.99 19.59 10.20
C MET A 391 10.56 20.65 11.16
N SER A 392 10.74 20.31 12.44
CA SER A 392 11.33 21.24 13.42
C SER A 392 12.81 21.51 13.11
N MET A 393 13.26 22.76 13.29
CA MET A 393 14.70 23.10 13.22
C MET A 393 15.47 22.70 14.48
N GLU A 394 14.78 22.47 15.59
CA GLU A 394 15.39 22.03 16.84
C GLU A 394 15.90 20.59 16.68
N GLY A 395 17.23 20.45 16.50
CA GLY A 395 17.88 19.14 16.35
C GLY A 395 18.56 18.89 15.00
N LEU A 396 18.69 19.90 14.12
CA LEU A 396 19.52 19.84 12.91
C LEU A 396 21.04 19.82 13.20
N GLY A 397 21.47 19.16 14.28
CA GLY A 397 22.85 18.71 14.37
C GLY A 397 23.14 17.84 13.13
N PHE A 398 24.28 18.05 12.47
CA PHE A 398 24.65 17.52 11.15
C PHE A 398 24.61 15.98 10.95
N GLY A 399 24.08 15.21 11.90
CA GLY A 399 23.79 13.79 11.74
C GLY A 399 22.42 13.58 11.08
N TYR A 400 22.39 12.82 9.98
CA TYR A 400 21.18 12.34 9.31
C TYR A 400 20.39 11.34 10.20
N SER A 401 19.87 11.79 11.34
CA SER A 401 19.00 11.02 12.22
C SER A 401 17.76 10.56 11.47
N ALA A 402 17.39 9.29 11.67
CA ALA A 402 16.18 8.70 11.09
C ALA A 402 14.88 9.17 11.76
N ASN A 403 14.97 9.94 12.85
CA ASN A 403 13.82 10.51 13.54
C ASN A 403 13.73 11.99 13.21
N ARG A 404 13.01 12.32 12.13
CA ARG A 404 12.60 13.71 11.87
C ARG A 404 11.42 14.02 12.78
N ASN A 405 11.65 14.90 13.76
CA ASN A 405 10.58 15.40 14.60
C ASN A 405 9.72 16.36 13.77
N HIS A 406 8.49 15.93 13.47
CA HIS A 406 7.49 16.80 12.88
C HIS A 406 6.76 17.55 14.00
N THR A 407 6.50 18.82 13.77
CA THR A 407 5.70 19.67 14.65
C THR A 407 4.42 20.03 13.91
N THR A 408 3.29 19.94 14.60
CA THR A 408 1.99 20.33 14.07
C THR A 408 1.45 21.52 14.84
N GLU A 409 1.25 22.63 14.13
CA GLU A 409 0.49 23.78 14.62
C GLU A 409 -0.97 23.63 14.19
N ARG A 410 -1.93 23.82 15.10
CA ARG A 410 -3.37 23.66 14.84
C ARG A 410 -4.13 24.88 15.32
N ILE A 411 -5.02 25.41 14.46
CA ILE A 411 -5.94 26.50 14.75
C ILE A 411 -7.37 25.96 14.56
N ARG A 412 -8.19 26.07 15.61
CA ARG A 412 -9.62 25.74 15.55
C ARG A 412 -10.45 27.02 15.52
N LEU A 413 -11.39 27.08 14.59
CA LEU A 413 -12.35 28.17 14.45
C LEU A 413 -13.70 27.66 14.99
N PRO A 414 -14.08 28.02 16.23
CA PRO A 414 -15.30 27.51 16.84
C PRO A 414 -16.55 28.04 16.12
N VAL A 415 -17.69 27.36 16.32
CA VAL A 415 -18.98 27.80 15.79
C VAL A 415 -19.29 29.24 16.23
N PRO A 416 -19.65 30.15 15.30
CA PRO A 416 -20.03 31.52 15.66
C PRO A 416 -21.21 31.52 16.63
N LYS A 417 -21.09 32.22 17.76
CA LYS A 417 -22.21 32.41 18.69
C LYS A 417 -23.27 33.26 18.00
N HIS A 418 -24.53 32.84 18.06
CA HIS A 418 -25.65 33.69 17.64
C HIS A 418 -25.71 34.91 18.58
N GLY A 419 -25.26 36.05 18.06
CA GLY A 419 -25.35 37.35 18.74
C GLY A 419 -26.70 38.00 18.59
#